data_AF-A0A3M1RQE7-F1
#
_entry.id   AF-A0A3M1RQE7-F1
#
_cell.length_a   1.000
_cell.length_b   1.000
_cell.length_c   1.000
_cell.angle_alpha   90.00
_cell.angle_beta   90.00
_cell.angle_gamma   90.00
#
_symmetry.space_group_name_H-M   'P 1'
#
loop_
_entity.id
_entity.type
_entity.pdbx_description
1 polymer ?
#
loop_
_entity_poly.entity_id
_entity_poly.type
_entity_poly.pdbx_seq_one_letter_code
_entity_poly.pdbx_strand_id
1 'polypeptide(L)'
;PPVDTTIYSGWNGLMVSSYLEGYRVLGKEELRAFALKTLEFVWTHLSTPAGGVLHALTSEKPQQLYLFEDQVYLARAFLDAFEITGEIHHLQRAEQLIRFALERFWDRQAGGFFDTLPPAQDQALWQQSPKQILDHPIAAPNAVAAMVLDRLYYLTFKEEYREKAEATLQAFAGGIPDYGLYAAGLVQALFYHLYHPAQVVIVGQKEDPQTQALWKKALSLYRPGKLVLLYEKDTSLLSPPPVVADILKATPPERQPLAYVCAGNVCAPPTGDAEQMASLLHRIGRQDTDL
;
A
#
# COMPACT_ATOMS: atom_id res chain seq x y z
N PRO A 1 -13.25 29.03 18.82
CA PRO A 1 -13.51 28.51 17.45
C PRO A 1 -14.36 27.23 17.52
N PRO A 2 -15.40 27.07 16.67
CA PRO A 2 -16.12 25.81 16.56
C PRO A 2 -15.18 24.69 16.08
N VAL A 3 -15.34 23.49 16.62
CA VAL A 3 -14.60 22.30 16.18
C VAL A 3 -15.34 21.72 14.98
N ASP A 4 -14.65 21.56 13.86
CA ASP A 4 -15.18 20.81 12.71
C ASP A 4 -15.30 19.33 13.10
N THR A 5 -16.51 18.79 13.00
CA THR A 5 -16.82 17.38 13.30
C THR A 5 -16.87 16.52 12.05
N THR A 6 -16.55 17.07 10.88
CA THR A 6 -16.55 16.35 9.60
C THR A 6 -15.47 15.28 9.59
N ILE A 7 -15.85 14.07 9.15
CA ILE A 7 -14.94 12.94 9.01
C ILE A 7 -14.61 12.79 7.53
N TYR A 8 -13.37 13.10 7.16
CA TYR A 8 -12.88 12.99 5.77
C TYR A 8 -12.18 11.66 5.53
N SER A 9 -12.53 10.97 4.44
CA SER A 9 -11.99 9.67 4.08
C SER A 9 -10.47 9.68 3.92
N GLY A 10 -9.94 10.57 3.08
CA GLY A 10 -8.51 10.64 2.77
C GLY A 10 -7.66 11.01 3.98
N TRP A 11 -8.08 12.00 4.78
CA TRP A 11 -7.34 12.42 5.96
C TRP A 11 -7.32 11.35 7.05
N ASN A 12 -8.41 10.60 7.22
CA ASN A 12 -8.42 9.45 8.10
C ASN A 12 -7.52 8.33 7.56
N GLY A 13 -7.45 8.10 6.25
CA GLY A 13 -6.49 7.17 5.65
C GLY A 13 -5.02 7.50 5.97
N LEU A 14 -4.64 8.78 5.84
CA LEU A 14 -3.29 9.26 6.21
C LEU A 14 -3.01 9.10 7.70
N MET A 15 -3.99 9.45 8.55
CA MET A 15 -3.88 9.29 9.99
C MET A 15 -3.72 7.82 10.37
N VAL A 16 -4.55 6.92 9.84
CA VAL A 16 -4.46 5.48 10.07
C VAL A 16 -3.08 4.95 9.69
N SER A 17 -2.58 5.29 8.50
CA SER A 17 -1.23 4.89 8.05
C SER A 17 -0.15 5.36 9.04
N SER A 18 -0.27 6.58 9.57
CA SER A 18 0.69 7.14 10.54
C SER A 18 0.63 6.42 11.90
N TYR A 19 -0.56 6.07 12.40
CA TYR A 19 -0.72 5.32 13.64
C TYR A 19 -0.19 3.88 13.50
N LEU A 20 -0.41 3.26 12.35
CA LEU A 20 0.10 1.94 12.01
C LEU A 20 1.64 1.92 11.92
N GLU A 21 2.25 2.96 11.35
CA GLU A 21 3.71 3.12 11.39
C GLU A 21 4.21 3.32 12.83
N GLY A 22 3.51 4.13 13.63
CA GLY A 22 3.79 4.29 15.05
C GLY A 22 3.71 2.96 15.82
N TYR A 23 2.76 2.10 15.49
CA TYR A 23 2.67 0.74 16.05
C TYR A 23 3.88 -0.11 15.68
N ARG A 24 4.31 -0.11 14.40
CA ARG A 24 5.48 -0.88 13.93
C ARG A 24 6.75 -0.53 14.70
N VAL A 25 6.95 0.76 15.00
CA VAL A 25 8.16 1.26 15.67
C VAL A 25 8.07 1.14 17.20
N LEU A 26 6.93 1.50 17.80
CA LEU A 26 6.79 1.62 19.25
C LEU A 26 6.20 0.38 19.92
N GLY A 27 5.59 -0.53 19.16
CA GLY A 27 4.92 -1.74 19.67
C GLY A 27 3.70 -1.45 20.55
N LYS A 28 3.14 -0.23 20.50
CA LYS A 28 2.01 0.19 21.34
C LYS A 28 0.68 -0.22 20.74
N GLU A 29 0.03 -1.22 21.34
CA GLU A 29 -1.23 -1.80 20.84
C GLU A 29 -2.38 -0.79 20.75
N GLU A 30 -2.41 0.24 21.59
CA GLU A 30 -3.38 1.34 21.52
C GLU A 30 -3.37 2.07 20.17
N LEU A 31 -2.19 2.19 19.53
CA LEU A 31 -2.07 2.82 18.22
C LEU A 31 -2.70 1.95 17.12
N ARG A 32 -2.41 0.65 17.15
CA ARG A 32 -3.00 -0.35 16.24
C ARG A 32 -4.52 -0.39 16.42
N ALA A 33 -5.01 -0.50 17.65
CA ALA A 33 -6.44 -0.58 17.94
C ALA A 33 -7.20 0.67 17.45
N PHE A 34 -6.65 1.86 17.68
CA PHE A 34 -7.25 3.11 17.22
C PHE A 34 -7.28 3.23 15.70
N ALA A 35 -6.18 2.86 15.03
CA ALA A 35 -6.09 2.88 13.58
C ALA A 35 -7.10 1.95 12.92
N LEU A 36 -7.17 0.69 13.38
CA LEU A 36 -8.10 -0.31 12.82
C LEU A 36 -9.56 0.08 13.08
N LYS A 37 -9.89 0.61 14.27
CA LYS A 37 -11.22 1.12 14.57
C LYS A 37 -11.62 2.24 13.62
N THR A 38 -10.72 3.20 13.38
CA THR A 38 -10.99 4.31 12.47
C THR A 38 -11.18 3.83 11.03
N LEU A 39 -10.35 2.90 10.57
CA LEU A 39 -10.42 2.34 9.24
C LEU A 39 -11.75 1.60 9.00
N GLU A 40 -12.21 0.80 9.96
CA GLU A 40 -13.53 0.14 9.90
C GLU A 40 -14.69 1.15 9.94
N PHE A 41 -14.59 2.22 10.75
CA PHE A 41 -15.61 3.26 10.80
C PHE A 41 -15.77 3.94 9.43
N VAL A 42 -14.66 4.41 8.85
CA VAL A 42 -14.67 5.06 7.53
C VAL A 42 -15.22 4.11 6.47
N TRP A 43 -14.77 2.85 6.46
CA TRP A 43 -15.29 1.86 5.53
C TRP A 43 -16.80 1.65 5.68
N THR A 44 -17.28 1.45 6.90
CA THR A 44 -18.69 1.14 7.18
C THR A 44 -19.62 2.29 6.77
N HIS A 45 -19.19 3.54 6.99
CA HIS A 45 -20.06 4.71 6.77
C HIS A 45 -19.89 5.38 5.41
N LEU A 46 -18.73 5.23 4.75
CA LEU A 46 -18.42 5.97 3.53
C LEU A 46 -18.14 5.07 2.32
N SER A 47 -17.96 3.75 2.48
CA SER A 47 -17.92 2.86 1.31
C SER A 47 -19.27 2.79 0.63
N THR A 48 -19.25 2.53 -0.68
CA THR A 48 -20.44 2.56 -1.53
C THR A 48 -20.58 1.27 -2.33
N PRO A 49 -21.80 0.91 -2.75
CA PRO A 49 -22.01 -0.23 -3.66
C PRO A 49 -21.28 -0.10 -5.01
N ALA A 50 -20.88 1.12 -5.39
CA ALA A 50 -20.09 1.36 -6.60
C ALA A 50 -18.62 0.94 -6.46
N GLY A 51 -18.17 0.57 -5.26
CA GLY A 51 -16.81 0.09 -4.99
C GLY A 51 -15.86 1.15 -4.42
N GLY A 52 -16.20 2.44 -4.54
CA GLY A 52 -15.42 3.55 -3.97
C GLY A 52 -15.91 4.00 -2.59
N VAL A 53 -15.23 5.01 -2.04
CA VAL A 53 -15.61 5.71 -0.80
C VAL A 53 -15.97 7.17 -1.06
N LEU A 54 -16.95 7.67 -0.32
CA LEU A 54 -17.35 9.07 -0.35
C LEU A 54 -16.35 9.94 0.41
N HIS A 55 -16.28 11.22 0.04
CA HIS A 55 -15.29 12.16 0.57
C HIS A 55 -15.42 12.39 2.07
N ALA A 56 -16.65 12.63 2.54
CA ALA A 56 -16.87 13.10 3.89
C ALA A 56 -18.19 12.60 4.50
N LEU A 57 -18.19 12.45 5.83
CA LEU A 57 -19.37 12.34 6.67
C LEU A 57 -19.52 13.64 7.47
N THR A 58 -20.51 14.46 7.14
CA THR A 58 -20.80 15.71 7.86
C THR A 58 -22.15 15.58 8.53
N SER A 59 -22.20 15.77 9.86
CA SER A 59 -23.45 15.64 10.64
C SER A 59 -24.21 14.34 10.34
N GLU A 60 -23.48 13.21 10.33
CA GLU A 60 -23.98 11.85 10.04
C GLU A 60 -24.52 11.63 8.62
N LYS A 61 -24.29 12.58 7.70
CA LYS A 61 -24.72 12.47 6.30
C LYS A 61 -23.52 12.36 5.38
N PRO A 62 -23.42 11.27 4.59
CA PRO A 62 -22.36 11.15 3.59
C PRO A 62 -22.54 12.17 2.47
N GLN A 63 -21.47 12.89 2.14
CA GLN A 63 -21.41 13.77 0.99
C GLN A 63 -21.30 12.93 -0.28
N GLN A 64 -22.21 13.13 -1.25
CA GLN A 64 -22.22 12.40 -2.52
C GLN A 64 -21.14 12.91 -3.49
N LEU A 65 -19.88 12.75 -3.09
CA LEU A 65 -18.69 13.19 -3.81
C LEU A 65 -17.61 12.11 -3.67
N TYR A 66 -17.02 11.73 -4.80
CA TYR A 66 -15.81 10.91 -4.84
C TYR A 66 -14.64 11.80 -5.23
N LEU A 67 -13.58 11.78 -4.42
CA LEU A 67 -12.27 12.31 -4.81
C LEU A 67 -11.28 11.16 -4.95
N PHE A 68 -10.35 11.32 -5.87
CA PHE A 68 -9.30 10.32 -6.11
C PHE A 68 -8.41 10.13 -4.87
N GLU A 69 -8.06 11.22 -4.20
CA GLU A 69 -7.20 11.19 -3.01
C GLU A 69 -7.77 10.30 -1.90
N ASP A 70 -9.10 10.34 -1.70
CA ASP A 70 -9.77 9.53 -0.68
C ASP A 70 -9.59 8.03 -0.97
N GLN A 71 -9.71 7.64 -2.24
CA GLN A 71 -9.58 6.25 -2.65
C GLN A 71 -8.15 5.76 -2.40
N VAL A 72 -7.16 6.55 -2.80
CA VAL A 72 -5.75 6.15 -2.77
C VAL A 72 -5.18 6.18 -1.37
N TYR A 73 -5.48 7.20 -0.56
CA TYR A 73 -4.98 7.28 0.81
C TYR A 73 -5.60 6.19 1.69
N LEU A 74 -6.87 5.84 1.48
CA LEU A 74 -7.46 4.69 2.17
C LEU A 74 -6.94 3.36 1.62
N ALA A 75 -6.71 3.21 0.32
CA ALA A 75 -6.08 2.01 -0.21
C ALA A 75 -4.70 1.77 0.40
N ARG A 76 -3.88 2.83 0.52
CA ARG A 76 -2.61 2.77 1.26
C ARG A 76 -2.80 2.31 2.71
N ALA A 77 -3.75 2.92 3.42
CA ALA A 77 -4.02 2.58 4.82
C ALA A 77 -4.47 1.12 4.99
N PHE A 78 -5.26 0.60 4.05
CA PHE A 78 -5.65 -0.82 4.01
C PHE A 78 -4.47 -1.74 3.74
N LEU A 79 -3.55 -1.38 2.83
CA LEU A 79 -2.33 -2.18 2.65
C LEU A 79 -1.44 -2.16 3.89
N ASP A 80 -1.33 -1.02 4.57
CA ASP A 80 -0.57 -0.91 5.83
C ASP A 80 -1.21 -1.77 6.93
N ALA A 81 -2.55 -1.77 7.02
CA ALA A 81 -3.31 -2.63 7.93
C ALA A 81 -3.13 -4.12 7.59
N PHE A 82 -3.18 -4.47 6.30
CA PHE A 82 -2.96 -5.84 5.82
C PHE A 82 -1.61 -6.40 6.29
N GLU A 83 -0.52 -5.66 6.13
CA GLU A 83 0.81 -6.12 6.58
C GLU A 83 0.89 -6.30 8.10
N ILE A 84 0.17 -5.49 8.87
CA ILE A 84 0.16 -5.52 10.35
C ILE A 84 -0.76 -6.59 10.91
N THR A 85 -1.86 -6.90 10.25
CA THR A 85 -2.87 -7.84 10.76
C THR A 85 -2.87 -9.18 10.04
N GLY A 86 -2.27 -9.28 8.85
CA GLY A 86 -2.34 -10.45 7.99
C GLY A 86 -3.76 -10.74 7.49
N GLU A 87 -4.72 -9.85 7.73
CA GLU A 87 -6.12 -10.08 7.44
C GLU A 87 -6.44 -9.73 5.98
N ILE A 88 -6.81 -10.75 5.21
CA ILE A 88 -6.97 -10.62 3.75
C ILE A 88 -8.03 -9.60 3.31
N HIS A 89 -9.03 -9.34 4.15
CA HIS A 89 -10.09 -8.38 3.83
C HIS A 89 -9.54 -6.95 3.67
N HIS A 90 -8.43 -6.59 4.32
CA HIS A 90 -7.82 -5.29 4.09
C HIS A 90 -7.21 -5.21 2.67
N LEU A 91 -6.52 -6.25 2.22
CA LEU A 91 -6.00 -6.32 0.85
C LEU A 91 -7.14 -6.25 -0.18
N GLN A 92 -8.25 -6.95 0.06
CA GLN A 92 -9.45 -6.91 -0.78
C GLN A 92 -10.00 -5.48 -0.91
N ARG A 93 -10.11 -4.76 0.21
CA ARG A 93 -10.63 -3.38 0.23
C ARG A 93 -9.67 -2.40 -0.45
N ALA A 94 -8.36 -2.55 -0.26
CA ALA A 94 -7.37 -1.78 -0.99
C ALA A 94 -7.48 -2.01 -2.50
N GLU A 95 -7.56 -3.27 -2.93
CA GLU A 95 -7.73 -3.64 -4.33
C GLU A 95 -9.04 -3.08 -4.90
N GLN A 96 -10.14 -3.14 -4.14
CA GLN A 96 -11.43 -2.59 -4.54
C GLN A 96 -11.36 -1.08 -4.80
N LEU A 97 -10.75 -0.32 -3.89
CA LEU A 97 -10.56 1.13 -4.04
C LEU A 97 -9.70 1.48 -5.24
N ILE A 98 -8.63 0.72 -5.50
CA ILE A 98 -7.75 0.95 -6.65
C ILE A 98 -8.43 0.56 -7.96
N ARG A 99 -9.22 -0.52 -8.01
CA ARG A 99 -10.03 -0.85 -9.18
C ARG A 99 -11.06 0.23 -9.48
N PHE A 100 -11.74 0.75 -8.44
CA PHE A 100 -12.62 1.91 -8.60
C PHE A 100 -11.84 3.14 -9.12
N ALA A 101 -10.66 3.42 -8.58
CA ALA A 101 -9.83 4.52 -9.03
C ALA A 101 -9.41 4.39 -10.52
N LEU A 102 -9.00 3.18 -10.93
CA LEU A 102 -8.62 2.85 -12.30
C LEU A 102 -9.80 2.95 -13.27
N GLU A 103 -11.00 2.56 -12.84
CA GLU A 103 -12.19 2.67 -13.67
C GLU A 103 -12.62 4.14 -13.82
N ARG A 104 -12.61 4.88 -12.71
CA ARG A 104 -13.31 6.16 -12.61
C ARG A 104 -12.43 7.37 -12.80
N PHE A 105 -11.15 7.35 -12.44
CA PHE A 105 -10.27 8.53 -12.44
C PHE A 105 -9.07 8.41 -13.39
N TRP A 106 -8.81 7.23 -13.96
CA TRP A 106 -7.66 7.00 -14.83
C TRP A 106 -7.75 7.75 -16.15
N ASP A 107 -6.69 8.48 -16.49
CA ASP A 107 -6.52 9.05 -17.82
C ASP A 107 -6.02 7.99 -18.80
N ARG A 108 -6.93 7.52 -19.66
CA ARG A 108 -6.63 6.51 -20.69
C ARG A 108 -5.68 7.01 -21.79
N GLN A 109 -5.52 8.31 -21.95
CA GLN A 109 -4.68 8.90 -23.01
C GLN A 109 -3.26 9.19 -22.51
N ALA A 110 -3.13 9.88 -21.37
CA ALA A 110 -1.84 10.36 -20.87
C ALA A 110 -1.33 9.63 -19.62
N GLY A 111 -2.10 8.70 -19.04
CA GLY A 111 -1.75 8.02 -17.79
C GLY A 111 -1.92 8.90 -16.56
N GLY A 112 -1.79 8.30 -15.37
CA GLY A 112 -2.11 8.95 -14.11
C GLY A 112 -3.62 9.14 -13.91
N PHE A 113 -3.97 9.85 -12.85
CA PHE A 113 -5.34 9.97 -12.36
C PHE A 113 -5.72 11.43 -12.16
N PHE A 114 -6.95 11.74 -12.59
CA PHE A 114 -7.61 13.01 -12.32
C PHE A 114 -8.07 13.09 -10.88
N ASP A 115 -8.09 14.29 -10.30
CA ASP A 115 -8.47 14.48 -8.89
C ASP A 115 -9.97 14.26 -8.64
N THR A 116 -10.79 14.66 -9.61
CA THR A 116 -12.25 14.67 -9.52
C THR A 116 -12.90 13.97 -10.71
N LEU A 117 -14.08 13.41 -10.47
CA LEU A 117 -14.94 12.94 -11.55
C LEU A 117 -15.57 14.13 -12.29
N PRO A 118 -15.80 14.03 -13.61
CA PRO A 118 -16.50 15.05 -14.35
C PRO A 118 -17.94 15.14 -13.83
N PRO A 119 -18.57 16.33 -13.92
CA PRO A 119 -20.01 16.44 -13.81
C PRO A 119 -20.69 15.48 -14.79
N ALA A 120 -21.75 14.79 -14.34
CA ALA A 120 -22.43 13.75 -15.11
C ALA A 120 -22.94 14.19 -16.51
N GLN A 121 -23.02 15.50 -16.76
CA GLN A 121 -23.56 16.09 -17.98
C GLN A 121 -22.48 16.48 -19.00
N ASP A 122 -21.18 16.40 -18.66
CA ASP A 122 -20.15 16.90 -19.57
C ASP A 122 -18.79 16.18 -19.45
N GLN A 123 -18.63 15.10 -20.21
CA GLN A 123 -17.37 14.35 -20.28
C GLN A 123 -16.23 15.18 -20.91
N ALA A 124 -16.53 16.24 -21.66
CA ALA A 124 -15.49 17.11 -22.23
C ALA A 124 -14.66 17.84 -21.15
N LEU A 125 -15.18 17.94 -19.92
CA LEU A 125 -14.50 18.59 -18.79
C LEU A 125 -13.40 17.74 -18.16
N TRP A 126 -13.19 16.48 -18.59
CA TRP A 126 -12.02 15.67 -18.18
C TRP A 126 -10.71 16.43 -18.40
N GLN A 127 -10.60 17.18 -19.50
CA GLN A 127 -9.41 17.95 -19.85
C GLN A 127 -9.13 19.13 -18.89
N GLN A 128 -10.06 19.45 -17.99
CA GLN A 128 -9.93 20.55 -17.02
C GLN A 128 -9.69 20.05 -15.59
N SER A 129 -9.85 18.75 -15.31
CA SER A 129 -9.57 18.20 -13.98
C SER A 129 -8.05 18.12 -13.78
N PRO A 130 -7.49 18.76 -12.74
CA PRO A 130 -6.07 18.65 -12.48
C PRO A 130 -5.70 17.22 -12.09
N LYS A 131 -4.45 16.86 -12.37
CA LYS A 131 -3.81 15.67 -11.79
C LYS A 131 -2.83 16.16 -10.74
N GLN A 132 -3.12 15.94 -9.46
CA GLN A 132 -2.20 16.37 -8.40
C GLN A 132 -0.93 15.52 -8.38
N ILE A 133 0.19 16.23 -8.55
CA ILE A 133 1.55 15.67 -8.56
C ILE A 133 2.51 16.41 -7.63
N LEU A 134 2.07 17.53 -7.05
CA LEU A 134 2.86 18.35 -6.15
C LEU A 134 2.51 18.00 -4.71
N ASP A 135 3.54 17.72 -3.92
CA ASP A 135 3.43 17.49 -2.50
C ASP A 135 3.15 18.82 -1.79
N HIS A 136 1.99 18.93 -1.14
CA HIS A 136 1.66 20.13 -0.36
C HIS A 136 0.50 19.90 0.63
N PRO A 137 0.74 19.75 1.95
CA PRO A 137 1.98 19.34 2.65
C PRO A 137 2.15 17.81 2.73
N ILE A 138 1.22 17.07 2.14
CA ILE A 138 1.18 15.61 2.09
C ILE A 138 1.62 15.14 0.70
N ALA A 139 2.06 13.88 0.61
CA ALA A 139 2.47 13.30 -0.67
C ALA A 139 1.33 13.32 -1.68
N ALA A 140 1.60 13.73 -2.92
CA ALA A 140 0.58 13.87 -3.95
C ALA A 140 -0.17 12.55 -4.21
N PRO A 141 -1.50 12.58 -4.45
CA PRO A 141 -2.30 11.38 -4.71
C PRO A 141 -1.75 10.50 -5.83
N ASN A 142 -1.27 11.07 -6.95
CA ASN A 142 -0.69 10.28 -8.05
C ASN A 142 0.62 9.59 -7.65
N ALA A 143 1.44 10.22 -6.81
CA ALA A 143 2.65 9.60 -6.26
C ALA A 143 2.31 8.42 -5.36
N VAL A 144 1.33 8.60 -4.46
CA VAL A 144 0.86 7.53 -3.57
C VAL A 144 0.22 6.40 -4.38
N ALA A 145 -0.52 6.71 -5.45
CA ALA A 145 -1.14 5.72 -6.32
C ALA A 145 -0.09 4.84 -7.00
N ALA A 146 0.98 5.42 -7.55
CA ALA A 146 2.07 4.65 -8.14
C ALA A 146 2.70 3.68 -7.12
N MET A 147 2.93 4.14 -5.88
CA MET A 147 3.42 3.26 -4.80
C MET A 147 2.42 2.17 -4.43
N VAL A 148 1.13 2.50 -4.29
CA VAL A 148 0.08 1.52 -3.94
C VAL A 148 -0.09 0.46 -5.04
N LEU A 149 -0.04 0.87 -6.31
CA LEU A 149 -0.07 -0.03 -7.46
C LEU A 149 1.12 -0.99 -7.45
N ASP A 150 2.33 -0.48 -7.23
CA ASP A 150 3.52 -1.33 -7.07
C ASP A 150 3.39 -2.31 -5.89
N ARG A 151 2.85 -1.86 -4.75
CA ARG A 151 2.59 -2.74 -3.62
C ARG A 151 1.57 -3.83 -3.97
N LEU A 152 0.47 -3.49 -4.65
CA LEU A 152 -0.52 -4.45 -5.11
C LEU A 152 0.08 -5.47 -6.09
N TYR A 153 0.99 -5.04 -6.96
CA TYR A 153 1.75 -5.96 -7.81
C TYR A 153 2.51 -6.99 -6.96
N TYR A 154 3.30 -6.57 -5.98
CA TYR A 154 4.06 -7.53 -5.16
C TYR A 154 3.20 -8.42 -4.25
N LEU A 155 1.96 -8.01 -3.93
CA LEU A 155 1.03 -8.79 -3.11
C LEU A 155 0.18 -9.78 -3.93
N THR A 156 -0.06 -9.48 -5.21
CA THR A 156 -1.02 -10.22 -6.06
C THR A 156 -0.41 -10.82 -7.33
N PHE A 157 0.78 -10.37 -7.72
CA PHE A 157 1.47 -10.69 -8.98
C PHE A 157 0.63 -10.43 -10.25
N LYS A 158 -0.32 -9.49 -10.19
CA LYS A 158 -1.05 -9.01 -11.36
C LYS A 158 -0.26 -7.91 -12.05
N GLU A 159 0.33 -8.22 -13.20
CA GLU A 159 1.14 -7.30 -14.02
C GLU A 159 0.40 -5.99 -14.35
N GLU A 160 -0.92 -6.02 -14.45
CA GLU A 160 -1.76 -4.82 -14.70
C GLU A 160 -1.45 -3.68 -13.72
N TYR A 161 -1.13 -3.98 -12.45
CA TYR A 161 -0.81 -2.96 -11.46
C TYR A 161 0.55 -2.34 -11.69
N ARG A 162 1.53 -3.16 -12.07
CA ARG A 162 2.89 -2.71 -12.34
C ARG A 162 2.93 -1.80 -13.58
N GLU A 163 2.21 -2.18 -14.63
CA GLU A 163 2.05 -1.37 -15.85
C GLU A 163 1.38 -0.03 -15.55
N LYS A 164 0.36 -0.01 -14.68
CA LYS A 164 -0.31 1.25 -14.28
C LYS A 164 0.57 2.13 -13.39
N ALA A 165 1.39 1.54 -12.52
CA ALA A 165 2.38 2.28 -11.75
C ALA A 165 3.39 2.95 -12.69
N GLU A 166 3.94 2.19 -13.65
CA GLU A 166 4.87 2.70 -14.65
C GLU A 166 4.25 3.83 -15.49
N ALA A 167 3.04 3.61 -16.04
CA ALA A 167 2.35 4.61 -16.83
C ALA A 167 2.05 5.90 -16.03
N THR A 168 1.77 5.80 -14.73
CA THR A 168 1.61 6.96 -13.84
C THR A 168 2.92 7.73 -13.70
N LEU A 169 4.05 7.04 -13.51
CA LEU A 169 5.37 7.65 -13.39
C LEU A 169 5.80 8.31 -14.72
N GLN A 170 5.60 7.62 -15.84
CA GLN A 170 5.93 8.14 -17.18
C GLN A 170 5.13 9.39 -17.53
N ALA A 171 3.86 9.48 -17.12
CA ALA A 171 2.99 10.64 -17.36
C ALA A 171 3.57 11.96 -16.83
N PHE A 172 4.41 11.90 -15.79
CA PHE A 172 4.94 13.08 -15.11
C PHE A 172 6.47 13.18 -15.17
N ALA A 173 7.17 12.17 -15.71
CA ALA A 173 8.62 12.09 -15.72
C ALA A 173 9.30 13.34 -16.33
N GLY A 174 8.71 13.91 -17.38
CA GLY A 174 9.25 15.09 -18.06
C GLY A 174 9.20 16.39 -17.23
N GLY A 175 8.31 16.48 -16.24
CA GLY A 175 8.12 17.70 -15.43
C GLY A 175 8.81 17.67 -14.06
N ILE A 176 9.30 16.53 -13.60
CA ILE A 176 9.91 16.38 -12.26
C ILE A 176 11.03 17.39 -11.98
N PRO A 177 11.98 17.66 -12.91
CA PRO A 177 13.06 18.62 -12.67
C PRO A 177 12.57 20.04 -12.36
N ASP A 178 11.45 20.47 -12.94
CA ASP A 178 10.91 21.81 -12.79
C ASP A 178 10.23 22.02 -11.43
N TYR A 179 9.72 20.94 -10.82
CA TYR A 179 9.01 20.98 -9.54
C TYR A 179 9.94 20.81 -8.33
N GLY A 180 11.16 20.29 -8.53
CA GLY A 180 12.17 20.12 -7.48
C GLY A 180 11.63 19.36 -6.26
N LEU A 181 11.75 19.96 -5.07
CA LEU A 181 11.33 19.32 -3.81
C LEU A 181 9.84 18.99 -3.75
N TYR A 182 9.00 19.70 -4.51
CA TYR A 182 7.56 19.48 -4.52
C TYR A 182 7.15 18.21 -5.27
N ALA A 183 8.08 17.56 -5.99
CA ALA A 183 7.85 16.26 -6.62
C ALA A 183 8.51 15.09 -5.85
N ALA A 184 8.90 15.30 -4.58
CA ALA A 184 9.62 14.29 -3.79
C ALA A 184 8.87 12.96 -3.67
N GLY A 185 7.54 12.99 -3.52
CA GLY A 185 6.69 11.81 -3.50
C GLY A 185 6.76 11.02 -4.80
N LEU A 186 6.76 11.68 -5.96
CA LEU A 186 6.92 11.01 -7.26
C LEU A 186 8.32 10.40 -7.41
N VAL A 187 9.36 11.10 -6.96
CA VAL A 187 10.74 10.57 -6.97
C VAL A 187 10.86 9.35 -6.05
N GLN A 188 10.20 9.38 -4.89
CA GLN A 188 10.14 8.22 -4.00
C GLN A 188 9.40 7.04 -4.66
N ALA A 189 8.30 7.30 -5.35
CA ALA A 189 7.56 6.28 -6.09
C ALA A 189 8.42 5.68 -7.20
N LEU A 190 9.14 6.52 -7.96
CA LEU A 190 10.10 6.10 -8.97
C LEU A 190 11.22 5.24 -8.37
N PHE A 191 11.74 5.60 -7.20
CA PHE A 191 12.75 4.81 -6.51
C PHE A 191 12.23 3.40 -6.17
N TYR A 192 11.03 3.29 -5.60
CA TYR A 192 10.42 1.97 -5.33
C TYR A 192 10.06 1.20 -6.59
N HIS A 193 9.79 1.91 -7.69
CA HIS A 193 9.55 1.28 -8.97
C HIS A 193 10.84 0.71 -9.56
N LEU A 194 11.92 1.49 -9.65
CA LEU A 194 13.18 1.02 -10.25
C LEU A 194 13.90 -0.02 -9.40
N TYR A 195 13.84 0.13 -8.07
CA TYR A 195 14.52 -0.75 -7.13
C TYR A 195 13.52 -1.64 -6.41
N HIS A 196 13.50 -2.93 -6.75
CA HIS A 196 12.59 -3.89 -6.13
C HIS A 196 12.70 -3.82 -4.60
N PRO A 197 11.61 -3.50 -3.88
CA PRO A 197 11.63 -3.45 -2.43
C PRO A 197 11.92 -4.83 -1.85
N ALA A 198 12.49 -4.84 -0.64
CA ALA A 198 12.63 -6.07 0.10
C ALA A 198 11.26 -6.61 0.50
N GLN A 199 11.03 -7.89 0.26
CA GLN A 199 9.83 -8.61 0.65
C GLN A 199 10.20 -9.62 1.71
N VAL A 200 9.59 -9.53 2.88
CA VAL A 200 9.72 -10.51 3.96
C VAL A 200 8.46 -11.36 3.97
N VAL A 201 8.56 -12.59 3.48
CA VAL A 201 7.44 -13.54 3.43
C VAL A 201 7.61 -14.52 4.57
N ILE A 202 6.64 -14.55 5.48
CA ILE A 202 6.65 -15.42 6.65
C ILE A 202 5.61 -16.48 6.40
N VAL A 203 6.06 -17.74 6.42
CA VAL A 203 5.22 -18.90 6.15
C VAL A 203 5.07 -19.68 7.42
N GLY A 204 3.85 -19.74 7.94
CA GLY A 204 3.52 -20.40 9.19
C GLY A 204 2.12 -20.01 9.67
N GLN A 205 1.61 -20.75 10.66
CA GLN A 205 0.30 -20.44 11.26
C GLN A 205 0.37 -19.12 12.02
N LYS A 206 -0.64 -18.27 11.86
CA LYS A 206 -0.70 -16.94 12.46
C LYS A 206 -0.62 -16.99 13.98
N GLU A 207 -1.28 -17.92 14.64
CA GLU A 207 -1.30 -18.02 16.09
C GLU A 207 -0.04 -18.67 16.68
N ASP A 208 0.85 -19.22 15.84
CA ASP A 208 2.09 -19.83 16.31
C ASP A 208 3.06 -18.78 16.90
N PRO A 209 3.61 -19.00 18.13
CA PRO A 209 4.49 -18.04 18.77
C PRO A 209 5.77 -17.71 17.98
N GLN A 210 6.32 -18.67 17.24
CA GLN A 210 7.53 -18.45 16.45
C GLN A 210 7.21 -17.67 15.17
N THR A 211 6.07 -17.93 14.51
CA THR A 211 5.55 -17.07 13.42
C THR A 211 5.38 -15.64 13.90
N GLN A 212 4.74 -15.45 15.07
CA GLN A 212 4.52 -14.14 15.66
C GLN A 212 5.83 -13.41 15.97
N ALA A 213 6.85 -14.13 16.45
CA ALA A 213 8.18 -13.56 16.70
C ALA A 213 8.85 -13.08 15.41
N LEU A 214 8.86 -13.92 14.36
CA LEU A 214 9.36 -13.53 13.04
C LEU A 214 8.60 -12.32 12.49
N TRP A 215 7.27 -12.32 12.60
CA TRP A 215 6.43 -11.29 12.01
C TRP A 215 6.56 -9.94 12.70
N LYS A 216 6.54 -9.92 14.04
CA LYS A 216 6.79 -8.69 14.81
C LYS A 216 8.18 -8.12 14.54
N LYS A 217 9.20 -8.98 14.46
CA LYS A 217 10.57 -8.54 14.11
C LYS A 217 10.63 -8.00 12.69
N ALA A 218 9.99 -8.67 11.73
CA ALA A 218 9.95 -8.22 10.35
C ALA A 218 9.29 -6.85 10.22
N LEU A 219 8.17 -6.61 10.92
CA LEU A 219 7.45 -5.35 10.92
C LEU A 219 8.28 -4.19 11.50
N SER A 220 8.99 -4.40 12.61
CA SER A 220 9.72 -3.34 13.32
C SER A 220 11.01 -2.87 12.63
N LEU A 221 11.58 -3.68 11.73
CA LEU A 221 12.82 -3.34 11.04
C LEU A 221 12.58 -2.33 9.92
N TYR A 222 13.16 -1.14 10.01
CA TYR A 222 13.03 -0.15 8.95
C TYR A 222 13.85 -0.53 7.70
N ARG A 223 13.20 -0.49 6.55
CA ARG A 223 13.83 -0.47 5.23
C ARG A 223 12.88 0.21 4.22
N PRO A 224 13.34 1.17 3.40
CA PRO A 224 12.47 1.88 2.45
C PRO A 224 11.73 0.91 1.53
N GLY A 225 10.41 1.12 1.39
CA GLY A 225 9.53 0.31 0.52
C GLY A 225 9.30 -1.14 0.95
N LYS A 226 9.91 -1.61 2.05
CA LYS A 226 9.83 -3.01 2.49
C LYS A 226 8.38 -3.46 2.68
N LEU A 227 8.09 -4.66 2.19
CA LEU A 227 6.81 -5.34 2.37
C LEU A 227 6.97 -6.53 3.31
N VAL A 228 5.96 -6.75 4.16
CA VAL A 228 5.89 -7.91 5.04
C VAL A 228 4.60 -8.67 4.75
N LEU A 229 4.74 -9.94 4.38
CA LEU A 229 3.63 -10.81 4.03
C LEU A 229 3.61 -11.98 5.01
N LEU A 230 2.49 -12.15 5.72
CA LEU A 230 2.19 -13.40 6.41
C LEU A 230 1.41 -14.29 5.43
N TYR A 231 1.95 -15.48 5.14
CA TYR A 231 1.37 -16.42 4.20
C TYR A 231 0.95 -17.70 4.93
N GLU A 232 -0.35 -17.93 4.96
CA GLU A 232 -0.96 -19.19 5.39
C GLU A 232 -1.41 -19.98 4.15
N LYS A 233 -1.22 -21.29 4.21
CA LYS A 233 -1.53 -22.21 3.11
C LYS A 233 -3.05 -22.42 3.00
N ASP A 234 -3.77 -21.39 2.57
CA ASP A 234 -5.18 -21.40 2.10
C ASP A 234 -5.71 -20.00 1.71
N THR A 235 -4.87 -18.96 1.71
CA THR A 235 -5.33 -17.60 1.36
C THR A 235 -5.37 -17.38 -0.16
N SER A 236 -6.55 -17.50 -0.78
CA SER A 236 -6.75 -17.51 -2.25
C SER A 236 -6.34 -16.24 -3.01
N LEU A 237 -6.28 -15.09 -2.34
CA LEU A 237 -5.90 -13.80 -2.95
C LEU A 237 -4.42 -13.45 -2.78
N LEU A 238 -3.71 -14.12 -1.88
CA LEU A 238 -2.29 -13.92 -1.66
C LEU A 238 -1.53 -14.87 -2.57
N SER A 239 -0.77 -14.29 -3.49
CA SER A 239 0.24 -15.04 -4.23
C SER A 239 1.59 -14.76 -3.57
N PRO A 240 2.24 -15.74 -2.93
CA PRO A 240 3.61 -15.55 -2.50
C PRO A 240 4.48 -15.30 -3.74
N PRO A 241 5.64 -14.63 -3.60
CA PRO A 241 6.57 -14.47 -4.72
C PRO A 241 6.80 -15.79 -5.44
N PRO A 242 6.82 -15.84 -6.79
CA PRO A 242 6.94 -17.09 -7.54
C PRO A 242 8.09 -17.98 -7.05
N VAL A 243 9.22 -17.36 -6.72
CA VAL A 243 10.39 -18.03 -6.12
C VAL A 243 10.05 -18.70 -4.79
N VAL A 244 9.30 -18.02 -3.92
CA VAL A 244 8.82 -18.60 -2.65
C VAL A 244 7.77 -19.67 -2.90
N ALA A 245 6.84 -19.46 -3.84
CA ALA A 245 5.82 -20.45 -4.20
C ALA A 245 6.44 -21.78 -4.64
N ASP A 246 7.50 -21.73 -5.44
CA ASP A 246 8.22 -22.92 -5.89
C ASP A 246 9.00 -23.60 -4.77
N ILE A 247 9.64 -22.83 -3.88
CA ILE A 247 10.30 -23.38 -2.69
C ILE A 247 9.27 -24.05 -1.76
N LEU A 248 8.08 -23.47 -1.61
CA LEU A 248 7.02 -24.01 -0.77
C LEU A 248 6.46 -25.33 -1.28
N LYS A 249 6.41 -25.55 -2.59
CA LYS A 249 6.06 -26.87 -3.17
C LYS A 249 7.06 -27.96 -2.77
N ALA A 250 8.33 -27.60 -2.59
CA ALA A 250 9.41 -28.52 -2.25
C ALA A 250 9.70 -28.63 -0.74
N THR A 251 9.11 -27.76 0.10
CA THR A 251 9.43 -27.69 1.53
C THR A 251 8.41 -28.48 2.37
N PRO A 252 8.85 -29.46 3.19
CA PRO A 252 7.96 -30.18 4.09
C PRO A 252 7.28 -29.24 5.11
N PRO A 253 5.98 -29.43 5.43
CA PRO A 253 5.26 -28.59 6.40
C PRO A 253 5.92 -28.55 7.79
N GLU A 254 6.59 -29.62 8.19
CA GLU A 254 7.29 -29.79 9.47
C GLU A 254 8.46 -28.82 9.68
N ARG A 255 8.90 -28.12 8.62
CA ARG A 255 9.99 -27.12 8.70
C ARG A 255 9.49 -25.71 8.96
N GLN A 256 8.19 -25.49 9.12
CA GLN A 256 7.59 -24.18 9.40
C GLN A 256 7.57 -23.89 10.91
N PRO A 257 7.64 -22.62 11.33
CA PRO A 257 7.60 -21.41 10.49
C PRO A 257 8.96 -20.98 9.92
N LEU A 258 8.93 -20.40 8.71
CA LEU A 258 10.11 -19.88 8.02
C LEU A 258 9.87 -18.47 7.48
N ALA A 259 10.88 -17.62 7.60
CA ALA A 259 10.95 -16.34 6.93
C ALA A 259 11.82 -16.43 5.66
N TYR A 260 11.31 -15.86 4.58
CA TYR A 260 11.99 -15.67 3.31
C TYR A 260 12.19 -14.18 3.11
N VAL A 261 13.44 -13.75 2.94
CA VAL A 261 13.76 -12.36 2.62
C VAL A 261 14.13 -12.33 1.14
N CYS A 262 13.37 -11.58 0.34
CA CYS A 262 13.52 -11.51 -1.11
C CYS A 262 13.68 -10.06 -1.59
N ALA A 263 14.28 -9.87 -2.76
CA ALA A 263 14.29 -8.62 -3.51
C ALA A 263 14.20 -8.96 -5.01
N GLY A 264 13.13 -8.51 -5.66
CA GLY A 264 12.79 -8.94 -7.02
C GLY A 264 12.62 -10.45 -7.10
N ASN A 265 13.35 -11.10 -8.01
CA ASN A 265 13.30 -12.54 -8.23
C ASN A 265 14.38 -13.32 -7.45
N VAL A 266 14.98 -12.73 -6.43
CA VAL A 266 16.04 -13.37 -5.63
C VAL A 266 15.62 -13.41 -4.17
N CYS A 267 15.78 -14.57 -3.54
CA CYS A 267 15.55 -14.76 -2.11
C CYS A 267 16.82 -15.27 -1.42
N ALA A 268 17.06 -14.83 -0.20
CA ALA A 268 18.05 -15.42 0.69
C ALA A 268 17.60 -16.82 1.16
N PRO A 269 18.51 -17.64 1.70
CA PRO A 269 18.14 -18.90 2.35
C PRO A 269 17.09 -18.67 3.46
N PRO A 270 16.04 -19.50 3.54
CA PRO A 270 15.00 -19.35 4.55
C PRO A 270 15.54 -19.58 5.96
N THR A 271 14.94 -18.91 6.93
CA THR A 271 15.35 -19.04 8.34
C THR A 271 14.15 -19.03 9.28
N GLY A 272 14.23 -19.81 10.37
CA GLY A 272 13.31 -19.75 11.49
C GLY A 272 13.76 -18.82 12.61
N ASP A 273 14.90 -18.14 12.45
CA ASP A 273 15.50 -17.23 13.44
C ASP A 273 15.28 -15.76 13.04
N ALA A 274 14.67 -15.01 13.96
CA ALA A 274 14.33 -13.60 13.78
C ALA A 274 15.56 -12.69 13.65
N GLU A 275 16.68 -12.99 14.32
CA GLU A 275 17.89 -12.18 14.22
C GLU A 275 18.66 -12.46 12.91
N GLN A 276 18.68 -13.73 12.48
CA GLN A 276 19.21 -14.08 11.17
C GLN A 276 18.40 -13.40 10.05
N MET A 277 17.07 -13.44 10.14
CA MET A 277 16.17 -12.74 9.21
C MET A 277 16.47 -11.23 9.17
N ALA A 278 16.68 -10.60 10.33
CA ALA A 278 17.02 -9.18 10.40
C ALA A 278 18.33 -8.87 9.67
N SER A 279 19.37 -9.69 9.88
CA SER A 279 20.65 -9.57 9.18
C SER A 279 20.51 -9.73 7.66
N LEU A 280 19.66 -10.64 7.20
CA LEU A 280 19.37 -10.82 5.77
C LEU A 280 18.64 -9.61 5.18
N LEU A 281 17.65 -9.07 5.88
CA LEU A 281 16.90 -7.89 5.46
C LEU A 281 17.78 -6.65 5.31
N HIS A 282 18.83 -6.48 6.13
CA HIS A 282 19.76 -5.37 6.00
C HIS A 282 20.72 -5.48 4.81
N ARG A 283 20.91 -6.69 4.25
CA ARG A 283 21.90 -6.95 3.19
C ARG A 283 21.29 -7.19 1.82
N ILE A 284 20.12 -7.82 1.74
CA ILE A 284 19.56 -8.26 0.46
C ILE A 284 19.34 -7.08 -0.50
N GLY A 285 19.65 -7.20 -1.78
CA GLY A 285 19.38 -6.15 -2.76
C GLY A 285 20.09 -4.81 -2.53
N ARG A 286 20.99 -4.69 -1.53
CA ARG A 286 22.03 -3.66 -1.57
C ARG A 286 23.02 -4.09 -2.64
N GLN A 287 22.97 -3.45 -3.80
CA GLN A 287 24.22 -3.25 -4.53
C GLN A 287 25.01 -2.30 -3.63
N ASP A 288 26.21 -2.69 -3.19
CA ASP A 288 27.14 -1.75 -2.56
C ASP A 288 27.48 -0.68 -3.60
N THR A 289 26.59 0.29 -3.77
CA THR A 289 26.92 1.55 -4.41
C THR A 289 27.36 2.44 -3.26
N ASP A 290 28.67 2.45 -3.05
CA ASP A 290 29.37 3.60 -2.50
C ASP A 290 28.80 4.87 -3.14
N LEU A 291 28.01 5.60 -2.36
CA LEU A 291 27.69 7.02 -2.56
C LEU A 291 28.10 7.75 -1.30
#